data_AF-A0A9X6Q611-F1
#
_entry.id   AF-A0A9X6Q611-F1
#
_cell.length_a   1.000
_cell.length_b   1.000
_cell.length_c   1.000
_cell.angle_alpha   90.00
_cell.angle_beta   90.00
_cell.angle_gamma   90.00
#
_symmetry.space_group_name_H-M   'P 1'
#
loop_
_entity.id
_entity.type
_entity.pdbx_description
1 polymer ?
#
loop_
_entity_poly.entity_id
_entity_poly.type
_entity_poly.pdbx_seq_one_letter_code
_entity_poly.pdbx_strand_id
1 'polypeptide(L)' 'MDWDFYFYVGNTLLGLSMNDFLKITPAHFSKQFIMHLRYNNPDALHEQKTKQIYTLDQTPFL' A
#
# COMPACT_ATOMS: atom_id res chain seq x y z
N MET A 1 13.10 7.53 3.04
CA MET A 1 13.53 7.38 1.63
C MET A 1 12.48 6.58 0.88
N ASP A 2 12.26 6.86 -0.40
CA ASP A 2 11.26 6.15 -1.23
C ASP A 2 11.52 4.63 -1.36
N TRP A 3 12.73 4.19 -1.00
CA TRP A 3 13.16 2.79 -1.03
C TRP A 3 12.94 2.01 0.27
N ASP A 4 12.69 2.68 1.40
CA ASP A 4 12.59 2.03 2.72
C ASP A 4 11.45 1.01 2.76
N PHE A 5 10.32 1.34 2.13
CA PHE A 5 9.19 0.44 1.98
C PHE A 5 9.59 -0.83 1.23
N TYR A 6 10.27 -0.69 0.09
CA TYR A 6 10.67 -1.83 -0.72
C TYR A 6 11.72 -2.68 0.01
N PHE A 7 12.66 -2.07 0.72
CA PHE A 7 13.62 -2.82 1.54
C PHE A 7 12.93 -3.59 2.67
N TYR A 8 11.95 -2.98 3.35
CA TYR A 8 11.17 -3.67 4.37
C TYR A 8 10.44 -4.89 3.79
N VAL A 9 9.75 -4.72 2.66
CA VAL A 9 9.05 -5.82 2.01
C VAL A 9 10.04 -6.88 1.50
N GLY A 10 11.11 -6.48 0.82
CA GLY A 10 12.07 -7.41 0.26
C GLY A 10 12.84 -8.22 1.31
N ASN A 11 13.37 -7.54 2.33
CA ASN A 11 14.23 -8.16 3.33
C ASN A 11 13.41 -8.83 4.45
N THR A 12 12.43 -8.13 5.02
CA THR A 12 11.68 -8.62 6.18
C THR A 12 10.56 -9.56 5.79
N LEU A 13 9.81 -9.24 4.73
CA LEU A 13 8.64 -10.02 4.33
C LEU A 13 9.02 -11.23 3.47
N LEU A 14 9.94 -11.03 2.53
CA LEU A 14 10.31 -12.03 1.52
C LEU A 14 11.64 -12.72 1.82
N GLY A 15 12.43 -12.23 2.77
CA GLY A 15 13.72 -12.82 3.13
C GLY A 15 14.77 -12.75 2.01
N LEU A 16 14.66 -11.76 1.12
CA LEU A 16 15.50 -11.67 -0.08
C LEU A 16 16.90 -11.16 0.25
N SER A 17 17.89 -11.72 -0.46
CA SER A 17 19.22 -11.14 -0.47
C SER A 17 19.23 -9.80 -1.21
N MET A 18 20.23 -8.94 -0.96
CA MET A 18 20.38 -7.68 -1.69
C MET A 18 20.54 -7.88 -3.20
N ASN A 19 21.17 -8.98 -3.62
CA ASN A 19 21.35 -9.29 -5.03
C ASN A 19 20.02 -9.62 -5.72
N ASP A 20 19.10 -10.28 -5.01
CA ASP A 20 17.78 -10.60 -5.53
C ASP A 20 16.84 -9.40 -5.46
N PHE A 21 16.96 -8.59 -4.41
CA PHE A 21 16.23 -7.33 -4.28
C PHE A 21 16.44 -6.41 -5.48
N LEU A 22 17.69 -6.24 -5.93
CA LEU A 22 18.03 -5.37 -7.06
C LEU A 22 17.56 -5.90 -8.42
N LYS A 23 17.18 -7.18 -8.52
CA LYS A 23 16.66 -7.80 -9.75
C LYS A 23 15.14 -7.71 -9.87
N ILE A 24 14.46 -7.34 -8.79
CA ILE A 24 13.00 -7.35 -8.71
C ILE A 24 12.46 -5.93 -8.91
N THR A 25 11.34 -5.83 -9.62
CA THR A 25 10.72 -4.52 -9.87
C THR A 25 9.95 -4.03 -8.63
N PRO A 26 9.94 -2.71 -8.36
CA PRO A 26 9.14 -2.12 -7.28
C PRO A 26 7.67 -2.55 -7.28
N ALA A 27 7.08 -2.70 -8.48
CA ALA A 27 5.71 -3.17 -8.64
C ALA A 27 5.47 -4.57 -8.06
N HIS A 28 6.47 -5.45 -8.12
CA HIS A 28 6.37 -6.79 -7.54
C HIS A 28 6.30 -6.73 -6.01
N PHE A 29 7.15 -5.93 -5.36
CA PHE A 29 7.11 -5.73 -3.91
C PHE A 29 5.75 -5.20 -3.45
N SER A 30 5.18 -4.22 -4.15
CA SER A 30 3.85 -3.71 -3.82
C SER A 30 2.76 -4.79 -3.92
N LYS A 31 2.82 -5.67 -4.93
CA LYS A 31 1.87 -6.80 -5.05
C LYS A 31 2.03 -7.79 -3.90
N GLN A 32 3.25 -8.14 -3.53
CA GLN A 32 3.51 -9.05 -2.41
C GLN A 32 3.01 -8.46 -1.09
N PHE A 33 3.23 -7.17 -0.87
CA PHE A 33 2.71 -6.47 0.29
C PHE A 33 1.19 -6.46 0.35
N ILE A 34 0.50 -6.21 -0.78
CA ILE A 34 -0.96 -6.29 -0.87
C ILE A 34 -1.45 -7.71 -0.53
N MET A 35 -0.79 -8.75 -1.03
CA MET A 35 -1.15 -10.14 -0.69
C MET A 35 -0.97 -10.44 0.80
N HIS A 36 0.12 -9.95 1.40
CA HIS A 36 0.33 -10.07 2.84
C HIS A 36 -0.76 -9.36 3.65
N LEU A 37 -1.19 -8.16 3.22
CA LEU A 37 -2.32 -7.45 3.83
C LEU A 37 -3.62 -8.23 3.69
N ARG A 38 -3.92 -8.80 2.51
CA ARG A 38 -5.13 -9.64 2.30
C ARG A 38 -5.20 -10.80 3.29
N TYR A 39 -4.05 -11.40 3.60
CA TYR A 39 -3.99 -12.57 4.47
C TYR A 39 -4.09 -12.19 5.95
N ASN A 40 -3.37 -11.15 6.38
CA ASN A 40 -3.25 -10.82 7.80
C ASN A 40 -4.29 -9.81 8.27
N ASN A 41 -4.64 -8.83 7.43
CA ASN A 41 -5.53 -7.72 7.74
C ASN A 41 -6.40 -7.40 6.52
N PRO A 42 -7.36 -8.26 6.16
CA PRO A 42 -8.20 -8.08 4.98
C PRO A 42 -8.97 -6.74 5.01
N ASP A 43 -9.30 -6.25 6.21
CA ASP A 43 -10.02 -4.99 6.42
C ASP A 43 -9.23 -3.76 5.96
N ALA A 44 -7.90 -3.83 5.95
CA ALA A 44 -7.05 -2.72 5.50
C ALA A 44 -7.18 -2.42 4.01
N LEU A 45 -7.77 -3.33 3.23
CA LEU A 45 -7.96 -3.18 1.78
C LEU A 45 -9.38 -2.76 1.41
N HIS A 46 -10.28 -2.67 2.38
CA HIS A 46 -11.58 -2.03 2.15
C HIS A 46 -11.35 -0.53 2.07
N GLU A 47 -11.44 0.02 0.86
CA GLU A 47 -11.59 1.46 0.67
C GLU A 47 -12.93 1.88 1.30
N GLN A 48 -12.95 2.16 2.60
CA GLN A 48 -13.94 3.04 3.19
C GLN A 48 -13.63 4.47 2.72
N LYS A 49 -13.73 4.71 1.41
CA LYS A 49 -14.05 6.04 0.92
C LYS A 49 -15.52 6.24 1.26
N THR A 50 -15.80 6.63 2.50
CA THR A 50 -17.00 7.43 2.77
C THR A 50 -16.91 8.59 1.81
N LYS A 51 -17.58 8.48 0.66
CA LYS A 51 -17.79 9.62 -0.24
C LYS A 51 -18.39 10.69 0.65
N GLN A 52 -17.63 11.73 0.97
CA GLN A 52 -18.17 12.91 1.61
C GLN A 52 -19.14 13.50 0.59
N ILE A 53 -20.42 13.16 0.73
CA ILE A 53 -21.49 13.75 -0.06
C ILE A 53 -21.65 15.16 0.52
N TYR A 54 -20.96 16.13 -0.09
CA TYR A 54 -21.21 17.53 0.20
C TYR A 54 -22.57 17.88 -0.41
N THR A 55 -23.56 18.20 0.42
CA THR A 55 -24.81 18.78 -0.08
C THR A 55 -24.60 20.27 -0.37
N LEU A 56 -25.35 20.84 -1.32
CA LEU A 56 -25.25 22.25 -1.71
C LEU A 56 -25.41 23.23 -0.53
N ASP A 57 -26.05 22.79 0.55
CA ASP A 57 -26.26 23.56 1.78
C ASP A 57 -24.98 23.70 2.62
N GLN A 58 -23.95 22.90 2.34
CA GLN A 58 -22.68 22.86 3.07
C GLN A 58 -21.57 23.67 2.39
N THR A 59 -21.82 24.23 1.20
CA THR A 59 -20.83 25.05 0.49
C THR A 59 -20.91 26.53 0.94
N PRO A 60 -19.80 27.12 1.45
CA PRO A 60 -19.80 28.47 2.01
C PRO A 60 -19.66 29.57 0.96
N PHE A 61 -20.23 29.39 -0.24
CA PHE A 61 -20.18 30.39 -1.31
C PHE A 61 -21.45 31.25 -1.26
N LEU A 62 -21.33 32.39 -0.58
CA LEU A 62 -22.16 33.59 -0.76
C LEU A 62 -21.34 34.63 -1.54
#